data_AF-A0A821R860-F1
#
_entry.id   AF-A0A821R860-F1
#
_cell.length_a   1.000
_cell.length_b   1.000
_cell.length_c   1.000
_cell.angle_alpha   90.00
_cell.angle_beta   90.00
_cell.angle_gamma   90.00
#
_symmetry.space_group_name_H-M   'P 1'
#
loop_
_entity.id
_entity.type
_entity.pdbx_description
1 polymer ?
#
loop_
_entity_poly.entity_id
_entity_poly.type
_entity_poly.pdbx_seq_one_letter_code
_entity_poly.pdbx_strand_id
1 'polypeptide(L)' 'KLIGRYFDSNGELTEHFNNVLTSVNIIEKEKEEKARFEKQWPPCNSEWSHDAGRRVWCTE' A
#
# COMPACT_ATOMS: atom_id res chain seq x y z
N LYS A 1 -24.10 10.66 -28.14
CA LYS A 1 -22.63 10.79 -28.00
C LYS A 1 -22.23 10.00 -26.75
N LEU A 2 -21.38 8.96 -26.86
CA LEU A 2 -20.91 8.23 -25.68
C LEU A 2 -19.80 9.06 -25.02
N ILE A 3 -20.02 9.47 -23.77
CA ILE A 3 -18.99 10.10 -22.93
C ILE A 3 -18.43 9.00 -22.05
N GLY A 4 -17.15 8.68 -22.20
CA GLY A 4 -16.50 7.64 -21.42
C GLY A 4 -16.27 8.08 -19.98
N ARG A 5 -16.14 7.10 -19.07
CA ARG A 5 -15.82 7.37 -17.66
C ARG A 5 -14.44 8.01 -17.50
N TYR A 6 -13.48 7.60 -18.33
CA TYR A 6 -12.07 8.02 -18.24
C TYR A 6 -11.65 9.02 -19.30
N PHE A 7 -12.27 8.92 -20.48
CA PHE A 7 -12.03 9.82 -21.60
C PHE A 7 -13.34 10.43 -22.03
N ASP A 8 -13.32 11.74 -22.22
CA ASP A 8 -14.45 12.48 -22.71
C ASP A 8 -14.65 12.24 -24.22
N SER A 9 -15.58 12.99 -24.82
CA SER A 9 -15.90 12.85 -26.23
C SER A 9 -14.86 13.38 -27.22
N ASN A 10 -13.86 14.13 -26.74
CA ASN A 10 -12.73 14.63 -27.51
C ASN A 10 -11.47 13.76 -27.30
N GLY A 11 -11.56 12.74 -26.44
CA GLY A 11 -10.43 11.91 -26.03
C GLY A 11 -9.61 12.52 -24.90
N GLU A 12 -10.10 13.58 -24.25
CA GLU A 12 -9.43 14.22 -23.11
C GLU A 12 -9.72 13.47 -21.82
N LEU A 13 -8.78 13.55 -20.86
CA LEU A 13 -8.96 12.88 -19.57
C LEU A 13 -10.10 13.52 -18.78
N THR A 14 -10.98 12.69 -18.23
CA THR A 14 -11.97 13.17 -17.27
C THR A 14 -11.34 13.41 -15.90
N GLU A 15 -12.02 14.21 -15.08
CA GLU A 15 -11.69 14.36 -13.66
C GLU A 15 -11.62 13.00 -12.94
N HIS A 16 -12.52 12.07 -13.29
CA HIS A 16 -12.51 10.74 -12.72
C HIS A 16 -11.21 9.99 -13.02
N PHE A 17 -10.67 10.10 -14.24
CA PHE A 17 -9.39 9.47 -14.54
C PHE A 17 -8.21 10.15 -13.84
N ASN A 18 -8.23 11.48 -13.72
CA ASN A 18 -7.24 12.21 -12.93
C ASN A 18 -7.24 11.79 -11.45
N ASN A 19 -8.42 11.54 -10.88
CA ASN A 19 -8.55 11.02 -9.52
C ASN A 19 -7.95 9.61 -9.40
N VAL A 20 -8.19 8.73 -10.37
CA VAL A 20 -7.57 7.39 -10.40
C VAL A 20 -6.05 7.49 -10.48
N LEU A 21 -5.50 8.33 -11.36
CA LEU A 21 -4.06 8.55 -11.46
C LEU A 21 -3.47 9.09 -10.14
N THR A 22 -4.19 9.98 -9.46
CA THR A 22 -3.81 10.50 -8.15
C THR A 22 -3.80 9.40 -7.09
N SER A 23 -4.83 8.55 -7.05
CA SER A 23 -4.87 7.40 -6.13
C SER A 23 -3.73 6.42 -6.38
N VAL A 24 -3.39 6.13 -7.64
CA VAL A 24 -2.24 5.27 -7.98
C VAL A 24 -0.95 5.87 -7.43
N ASN A 25 -0.72 7.17 -7.63
CA ASN A 25 0.48 7.84 -7.10
C ASN A 25 0.56 7.81 -5.58
N ILE A 26 -0.57 7.93 -4.87
CA ILE A 26 -0.62 7.83 -3.41
C ILE A 26 -0.25 6.41 -2.96
N ILE A 27 -0.87 5.39 -3.57
CA ILE A 27 -0.62 3.99 -3.22
C ILE A 27 0.84 3.60 -3.42
N GLU A 28 1.48 4.04 -4.51
CA GLU A 28 2.90 3.74 -4.73
C GLU A 28 3.80 4.40 -3.67
N LYS A 29 3.52 5.64 -3.28
CA LYS A 29 4.24 6.29 -2.18
C LYS A 29 4.04 5.58 -0.85
N GLU A 30 2.80 5.18 -0.54
CA GLU A 30 2.48 4.42 0.68
C GLU A 30 3.18 3.07 0.71
N LYS A 31 3.29 2.36 -0.43
CA LYS A 31 4.06 1.12 -0.52
C LYS A 31 5.54 1.33 -0.22
N GLU A 32 6.14 2.38 -0.79
CA GLU A 32 7.54 2.70 -0.52
C GLU A 32 7.79 3.08 0.94
N GLU A 33 6.90 3.88 1.52
CA GLU A 33 6.96 4.26 2.94
C GLU A 33 6.80 3.05 3.84
N LYS A 34 5.83 2.17 3.54
CA LYS A 34 5.62 0.92 4.25
C LYS A 34 6.85 0.01 4.16
N ALA A 35 7.44 -0.15 2.98
CA ALA A 35 8.65 -0.96 2.82
C ALA A 35 9.84 -0.39 3.61
N ARG A 36 10.01 0.95 3.63
CA ARG A 36 11.02 1.60 4.49
C ARG A 36 10.75 1.36 5.96
N PHE A 37 9.49 1.47 6.38
CA PHE A 37 9.07 1.24 7.75
C PHE A 37 9.31 -0.21 8.17
N GLU A 38 8.91 -1.20 7.38
CA GLU A 38 9.09 -2.63 7.65
C GLU A 38 10.58 -3.00 7.71
N LYS A 39 11.43 -2.38 6.88
CA LYS A 39 12.89 -2.55 6.97
C LYS A 39 13.47 -1.99 8.27
N GLN A 40 12.91 -0.89 8.78
CA GLN A 40 13.36 -0.29 10.05
C GLN A 40 12.79 -1.02 11.27
N TRP A 41 11.56 -1.53 11.13
CA TRP A 41 10.75 -2.13 12.18
C TRP A 41 10.18 -3.44 11.67
N PRO A 42 11.01 -4.50 11.59
CA PRO A 42 10.55 -5.79 11.12
C PRO A 42 9.41 -6.31 12.00
N PRO A 43 8.43 -7.04 11.44
CA PRO A 43 7.38 -7.63 12.23
C PRO A 43 7.98 -8.64 13.20
N CYS A 44 7.62 -8.49 14.47
CA CYS A 44 8.08 -9.34 15.56
C CYS A 44 6.95 -10.23 16.07
N ASN A 45 7.29 -11.48 16.31
CA ASN A 45 6.44 -12.45 16.99
C ASN A 45 6.94 -12.67 18.41
N SER A 46 6.02 -13.04 19.28
CA SER A 46 6.32 -13.47 20.64
C SER A 46 5.56 -14.74 20.96
N GLU A 47 6.24 -15.70 21.56
CA GLU A 47 5.67 -16.95 22.03
C GLU A 47 5.95 -17.11 23.52
N TRP A 48 5.00 -17.73 24.22
CA TRP A 48 5.23 -18.21 25.57
C TRP A 48 4.64 -19.59 25.75
N SER A 49 5.39 -20.47 26.42
CA SER A 49 4.86 -21.72 26.96
C SER A 49 5.43 -21.96 28.35
N HIS A 50 4.73 -22.80 29.13
CA HIS A 50 5.18 -23.19 30.46
C HIS A 50 6.56 -23.87 30.43
N ASP A 51 6.81 -24.69 29.40
CA ASP A 51 8.02 -25.52 29.31
C ASP A 51 9.21 -24.79 28.68
N ALA A 52 8.96 -23.89 27.71
CA ALA A 52 10.00 -23.16 26.98
C ALA A 52 10.19 -21.70 27.43
N GLY A 53 9.31 -21.18 28.28
CA GLY A 53 9.32 -19.78 28.70
C GLY A 53 8.95 -18.83 27.54
N ARG A 54 9.44 -17.58 27.60
CA ARG A 54 9.14 -16.54 26.59
C ARG A 54 10.20 -16.50 25.50
N ARG A 55 9.77 -16.50 24.24
CA ARG A 55 10.61 -16.26 23.06
C ARG A 55 10.07 -15.07 22.27
N VAL A 56 10.98 -14.24 21.74
CA VAL A 56 10.66 -13.15 20.80
C VAL A 56 11.60 -13.27 19.61
N TRP A 57 11.07 -13.09 18.40
CA TRP A 57 11.88 -13.05 17.17
C TRP A 57 11.21 -12.14 16.16
N CYS A 58 12.01 -11.47 15.33
CA CYS A 58 11.53 -10.65 14.23
C CYS A 58 12.03 -11.24 12.91
N THR A 59 11.21 -11.19 11.86
CA THR A 59 11.62 -11.64 10.53
C THR A 59 12.41 -10.53 9.84
N GLU A 60 13.56 -10.87 9.23
CA GLU A 60 14.38 -9.91 8.45
C GLU A 60 13.62 -9.31 7.26
#